data_AF-A0A0Q8PI97-F1
#
_entry.id   AF-A0A0Q8PI97-F1
#
_cell.length_a   1.000
_cell.length_b   1.000
_cell.length_c   1.000
_cell.angle_alpha   90.00
_cell.angle_beta   90.00
_cell.angle_gamma   90.00
#
_symmetry.space_group_name_H-M   'P 1'
#
loop_
_entity.id
_entity.type
_entity.pdbx_description
1 polymer ?
#
loop_
_entity_poly.entity_id
_entity_poly.type
_entity_poly.pdbx_seq_one_letter_code
_entity_poly.pdbx_strand_id
1 'polypeptide(L)'
;MSVTRYRQPSHVGSATAPVGTGSHEETASIKEPIQQSRIKSASEAWPIFSGYSPEAQQTIKIVYDEIRHYHGTSAVSKKGIQRDGFDTNKKTAGSTVAYLNSEETSEMREKATQEDVDNFVLNAATHNYVTPDKDEAKSYAKLADGNHPALVRVGLGDNTVSLEPDPDLLDVVDPDDRDGMGYRTKDSIPSKYVFSSKSKDLSNLDGNVSNSLYSLFQTELENNGITVSKEDVPFLFQEVQSDSENDFDSENGSVFAH
;
A
#
# COMPACT_ATOMS: atom_id res chain seq x y z
N MET A 1 25.38 -6.06 33.17
CA MET A 1 24.67 -6.22 34.46
C MET A 1 23.18 -6.35 34.14
N SER A 2 22.66 -7.56 34.19
CA SER A 2 21.28 -7.88 33.83
C SER A 2 20.35 -7.72 35.04
N VAL A 3 19.22 -7.06 34.86
CA VAL A 3 18.09 -7.16 35.79
C VAL A 3 16.81 -7.38 34.98
N THR A 4 16.45 -8.64 34.86
CA THR A 4 15.11 -9.10 34.48
C THR A 4 14.19 -8.95 35.70
N ARG A 5 13.01 -8.37 35.53
CA ARG A 5 11.87 -8.61 36.45
C ARG A 5 10.64 -8.98 35.64
N TYR A 6 10.07 -10.12 36.01
CA TYR A 6 8.87 -10.73 35.47
C TYR A 6 7.80 -10.79 36.59
N ARG A 7 6.54 -10.91 36.16
CA ARG A 7 5.32 -11.35 36.90
C ARG A 7 4.62 -10.32 37.81
N GLN A 8 3.29 -10.23 37.90
CA GLN A 8 2.10 -10.83 37.23
C GLN A 8 0.82 -10.15 37.83
N PRO A 9 -0.41 -10.47 37.37
CA PRO A 9 -1.57 -9.58 37.35
C PRO A 9 -2.48 -9.69 38.58
N SER A 10 -3.35 -8.69 38.77
CA SER A 10 -4.48 -8.73 39.70
C SER A 10 -5.81 -8.95 38.95
N HIS A 11 -6.42 -10.11 39.20
CA HIS A 11 -7.85 -10.35 39.05
C HIS A 11 -8.44 -10.48 40.46
N VAL A 12 -9.50 -9.74 40.75
CA VAL A 12 -10.46 -10.04 41.82
C VAL A 12 -11.84 -9.74 41.27
N GLY A 13 -12.70 -10.76 41.19
CA GLY A 13 -14.12 -10.62 40.90
C GLY A 13 -14.96 -10.40 42.17
N SER A 14 -16.18 -9.89 42.01
CA SER A 14 -17.44 -10.65 42.23
C SER A 14 -18.63 -9.75 42.57
N ALA A 15 -19.68 -9.91 41.78
CA ALA A 15 -21.14 -9.80 41.99
C ALA A 15 -21.78 -8.90 43.08
N THR A 16 -22.78 -8.09 42.68
CA THR A 16 -24.22 -8.36 42.96
C THR A 16 -25.14 -7.33 42.28
N ALA A 17 -26.32 -7.80 41.83
CA ALA A 17 -27.42 -7.03 41.23
C ALA A 17 -28.26 -6.28 42.29
N PRO A 18 -29.10 -5.31 41.86
CA PRO A 18 -30.54 -5.59 41.93
C PRO A 18 -31.37 -5.06 40.75
N VAL A 19 -32.59 -5.60 40.71
CA VAL A 19 -33.72 -5.38 39.79
C VAL A 19 -34.25 -3.94 39.83
N GLY A 20 -34.62 -3.40 38.66
CA GLY A 20 -35.41 -2.17 38.53
C GLY A 20 -36.08 -2.07 37.15
N THR A 21 -37.39 -2.22 37.13
CA THR A 21 -38.30 -2.02 35.99
C THR A 21 -38.34 -0.54 35.56
N GLY A 22 -38.23 -0.26 34.27
CA GLY A 22 -38.42 1.08 33.73
C GLY A 22 -38.34 1.10 32.20
N SER A 23 -39.51 1.16 31.58
CA SER A 23 -39.74 1.41 30.16
C SER A 23 -39.21 2.77 29.71
N HIS A 24 -38.42 2.81 28.64
CA HIS A 24 -38.36 3.90 27.68
C HIS A 24 -37.78 3.41 26.36
N GLU A 25 -38.51 3.70 25.28
CA GLU A 25 -38.08 3.58 23.89
C GLU A 25 -36.86 4.48 23.63
N GLU A 26 -35.80 3.94 23.03
CA GLU A 26 -34.92 4.75 22.20
C GLU A 26 -34.26 3.88 21.12
N THR A 27 -34.39 4.37 19.90
CA THR A 27 -34.04 3.75 18.63
C THR A 27 -32.53 3.57 18.45
N ALA A 28 -32.04 2.34 18.52
CA ALA A 28 -30.73 1.98 17.99
C ALA A 28 -30.93 1.37 16.60
N SER A 29 -30.65 2.17 15.57
CA SER A 29 -30.54 1.76 14.18
C SER A 29 -29.40 0.74 14.06
N ILE A 30 -29.76 -0.54 14.06
CA ILE A 30 -28.86 -1.62 13.70
C ILE A 30 -28.67 -1.49 12.18
N LYS A 31 -27.52 -0.96 11.75
CA LYS A 31 -27.09 -1.07 10.35
C LYS A 31 -26.91 -2.57 10.06
N GLU A 32 -27.90 -3.16 9.41
CA GLU A 32 -27.77 -4.53 8.91
C GLU A 32 -26.64 -4.58 7.88
N PRO A 33 -25.77 -5.62 7.92
CA PRO A 33 -24.81 -5.84 6.85
C PRO A 33 -25.56 -6.11 5.55
N ILE A 34 -25.23 -5.34 4.50
CA ILE A 34 -25.82 -5.50 3.17
C ILE A 34 -25.30 -6.81 2.57
N GLN A 35 -25.98 -7.92 2.84
CA GLN A 35 -25.76 -9.18 2.14
C GLN A 35 -26.58 -9.18 0.84
N GLN A 36 -25.93 -8.97 -0.30
CA GLN A 36 -26.53 -9.28 -1.59
C GLN A 36 -25.91 -10.57 -2.12
N SER A 37 -26.68 -11.66 -2.10
CA SER A 37 -26.32 -12.91 -2.77
C SER A 37 -26.80 -12.87 -4.22
N ARG A 38 -25.89 -13.10 -5.18
CA ARG A 38 -26.25 -13.42 -6.57
C ARG A 38 -25.47 -14.63 -7.04
N ILE A 39 -26.22 -15.67 -7.43
CA ILE A 39 -25.71 -16.76 -8.25
C ILE A 39 -25.93 -16.34 -9.71
N LYS A 40 -24.87 -16.27 -10.55
CA LYS A 40 -24.89 -16.64 -11.99
C LYS A 40 -23.58 -16.40 -12.78
N SER A 41 -23.21 -17.45 -13.53
CA SER A 41 -22.55 -17.55 -14.86
C SER A 41 -21.46 -16.55 -15.26
N ALA A 42 -20.24 -17.08 -15.44
CA ALA A 42 -18.99 -16.42 -15.82
C ALA A 42 -18.94 -15.71 -17.20
N SER A 43 -20.07 -15.56 -17.91
CA SER A 43 -20.12 -14.99 -19.27
C SER A 43 -20.87 -13.66 -19.39
N GLU A 44 -21.41 -13.13 -18.30
CA GLU A 44 -22.08 -11.82 -18.26
C GLU A 44 -21.57 -11.02 -17.04
N ALA A 45 -20.27 -10.71 -17.03
CA ALA A 45 -19.67 -9.84 -16.02
C ALA A 45 -20.14 -8.39 -16.25
N TRP A 46 -21.34 -8.07 -15.74
CA TRP A 46 -21.72 -6.68 -15.47
C TRP A 46 -20.71 -6.07 -14.50
N PRO A 47 -20.41 -4.75 -14.59
CA PRO A 47 -19.45 -4.13 -13.69
C PRO A 47 -19.92 -4.31 -12.24
N ILE A 48 -19.20 -5.12 -11.47
CA ILE A 48 -19.55 -5.50 -10.10
C ILE A 48 -19.63 -4.24 -9.23
N PHE A 49 -18.71 -3.31 -9.46
CA PHE A 49 -18.64 -2.03 -8.79
C PHE A 49 -19.92 -1.20 -8.92
N SER A 50 -20.59 -1.26 -10.08
CA SER A 50 -21.84 -0.51 -10.32
C SER A 50 -23.04 -1.02 -9.51
N GLY A 51 -22.95 -2.24 -8.97
CA GLY A 51 -23.98 -2.82 -8.10
C GLY A 51 -23.99 -2.27 -6.67
N TYR A 52 -22.93 -1.59 -6.26
CA TYR A 52 -22.80 -0.96 -4.94
C TYR A 52 -23.42 0.45 -4.92
N SER A 53 -23.86 0.91 -3.74
CA SER A 53 -24.31 2.31 -3.56
C SER A 53 -23.14 3.28 -3.80
N PRO A 54 -23.39 4.56 -4.11
CA PRO A 54 -22.32 5.55 -4.30
C PRO A 54 -21.36 5.65 -3.09
N GLU A 55 -21.88 5.54 -1.87
CA GLU A 55 -21.09 5.56 -0.63
C GLU A 55 -20.19 4.32 -0.52
N ALA A 56 -20.73 3.14 -0.87
CA ALA A 56 -19.98 1.90 -0.89
C ALA A 56 -18.90 1.92 -1.99
N GLN A 57 -19.23 2.44 -3.19
CA GLN A 57 -18.27 2.64 -4.26
C GLN A 57 -17.11 3.56 -3.84
N GLN A 58 -17.40 4.64 -3.13
CA GLN A 58 -16.36 5.53 -2.60
C GLN A 58 -15.49 4.82 -1.56
N THR A 59 -16.11 4.08 -0.63
CA THR A 59 -15.40 3.30 0.40
C THR A 59 -14.48 2.26 -0.23
N ILE A 60 -14.97 1.53 -1.25
CA ILE A 60 -14.19 0.53 -1.98
C ILE A 60 -12.94 1.14 -2.63
N LYS A 61 -13.07 2.34 -3.22
CA LYS A 61 -11.93 3.08 -3.80
C LYS A 61 -10.93 3.52 -2.73
N ILE A 62 -11.42 4.09 -1.62
CA ILE A 62 -10.58 4.50 -0.50
C ILE A 62 -9.78 3.31 0.03
N VAL A 63 -10.43 2.17 0.30
CA VAL A 63 -9.75 0.95 0.75
C VAL A 63 -8.69 0.49 -0.24
N TYR A 64 -8.99 0.53 -1.54
CA TYR A 64 -8.01 0.19 -2.57
C TYR A 64 -6.80 1.13 -2.54
N ASP A 65 -7.03 2.44 -2.47
CA ASP A 65 -5.96 3.45 -2.45
C ASP A 65 -5.13 3.36 -1.15
N GLU A 66 -5.76 3.09 -0.01
CA GLU A 66 -5.09 2.93 1.30
C GLU A 66 -4.16 1.72 1.33
N ILE A 67 -4.56 0.58 0.76
CA ILE A 67 -3.67 -0.59 0.74
C ILE A 67 -2.57 -0.48 -0.32
N ARG A 68 -2.79 0.31 -1.38
CA ARG A 68 -1.90 0.35 -2.55
C ARG A 68 -0.81 1.40 -2.38
N HIS A 69 0.40 0.91 -2.24
CA HIS A 69 1.60 1.73 -2.21
C HIS A 69 2.42 1.57 -3.50
N TYR A 70 3.24 2.57 -3.80
CA TYR A 70 4.14 2.63 -4.94
C TYR A 70 5.60 2.55 -4.51
N HIS A 71 6.41 1.95 -5.36
CA HIS A 71 7.86 1.95 -5.27
C HIS A 71 8.46 2.34 -6.61
N GLY A 72 9.24 3.43 -6.61
CA GLY A 72 10.02 3.86 -7.76
C GLY A 72 11.28 3.03 -7.95
N THR A 73 11.51 2.52 -9.16
CA THR A 73 12.65 1.65 -9.48
C THR A 73 13.01 1.72 -10.97
N SER A 74 13.96 0.90 -11.43
CA SER A 74 14.26 0.74 -12.85
C SER A 74 13.43 -0.36 -13.50
N ALA A 75 13.23 -0.30 -14.82
CA ALA A 75 12.52 -1.34 -15.57
C ALA A 75 13.16 -2.73 -15.44
N VAL A 76 14.49 -2.78 -15.23
CA VAL A 76 15.23 -4.03 -14.97
C VAL A 76 14.89 -4.59 -13.60
N SER A 77 14.94 -3.75 -12.56
CA SER A 77 14.66 -4.14 -11.18
C SER A 77 13.20 -4.53 -10.97
N LYS A 78 12.24 -3.85 -11.65
CA LYS A 78 10.81 -4.16 -11.59
C LYS A 78 10.52 -5.65 -11.84
N LYS A 79 11.16 -6.26 -12.84
CA LYS A 79 10.95 -7.69 -13.15
C LYS A 79 11.43 -8.60 -12.03
N GLY A 80 12.55 -8.26 -11.38
CA GLY A 80 13.07 -8.98 -10.23
C GLY A 80 12.11 -8.88 -9.04
N ILE A 81 11.63 -7.67 -8.74
CA ILE A 81 10.70 -7.43 -7.63
C ILE A 81 9.36 -8.14 -7.86
N GLN A 82 8.81 -8.11 -9.07
CA GLN A 82 7.57 -8.81 -9.40
C GLN A 82 7.70 -10.34 -9.26
N ARG A 83 8.88 -10.90 -9.52
CA ARG A 83 9.13 -12.34 -9.42
C ARG A 83 9.40 -12.77 -7.98
N ASP A 84 10.33 -12.08 -7.33
CA ASP A 84 10.95 -12.52 -6.07
C ASP A 84 10.45 -11.74 -4.84
N GLY A 85 9.79 -10.61 -5.05
CA GLY A 85 9.41 -9.66 -4.01
C GLY A 85 10.53 -8.66 -3.73
N PHE A 86 10.33 -7.86 -2.69
CA PHE A 86 11.35 -6.99 -2.14
C PHE A 86 12.20 -7.78 -1.15
N ASP A 87 13.49 -7.91 -1.42
CA ASP A 87 14.44 -8.64 -0.58
C ASP A 87 15.45 -7.65 0.00
N THR A 88 15.35 -7.40 1.30
CA THR A 88 16.25 -6.45 1.99
C THR A 88 17.72 -6.90 1.97
N ASN A 89 18.00 -8.19 1.77
CA ASN A 89 19.37 -8.69 1.64
C ASN A 89 19.97 -8.47 0.24
N LYS A 90 19.13 -8.11 -0.75
CA LYS A 90 19.54 -7.82 -2.12
C LYS A 90 19.48 -6.33 -2.44
N LYS A 91 19.09 -5.48 -1.49
CA LYS A 91 19.14 -4.03 -1.68
C LYS A 91 20.59 -3.57 -1.82
N THR A 92 20.75 -2.61 -2.72
CA THR A 92 21.93 -1.76 -2.79
C THR A 92 21.45 -0.34 -2.56
N ALA A 93 22.28 0.53 -2.02
CA ALA A 93 21.93 1.94 -1.80
C ALA A 93 21.80 2.76 -3.12
N GLY A 94 21.82 2.11 -4.29
CA GLY A 94 22.13 2.71 -5.59
C GLY A 94 21.37 4.00 -5.94
N SER A 95 20.05 4.01 -5.84
CA SER A 95 19.23 5.20 -6.17
C SER A 95 19.40 6.33 -5.15
N THR A 96 19.60 5.99 -3.89
CA THR A 96 19.83 6.95 -2.79
C THR A 96 21.20 7.60 -2.90
N VAL A 97 22.23 6.83 -3.25
CA VAL A 97 23.57 7.37 -3.53
C VAL A 97 23.55 8.26 -4.77
N ALA A 98 22.76 7.92 -5.79
CA ALA A 98 22.58 8.80 -6.95
C ALA A 98 21.88 10.11 -6.55
N TYR A 99 20.84 10.05 -5.71
CA TYR A 99 20.14 11.22 -5.18
C TYR A 99 21.06 12.15 -4.36
N LEU A 100 21.92 11.62 -3.47
CA LEU A 100 22.92 12.42 -2.75
C LEU A 100 23.94 13.13 -3.65
N ASN A 101 24.11 12.64 -4.88
CA ASN A 101 25.02 13.21 -5.86
C ASN A 101 24.29 14.03 -6.94
N SER A 102 22.98 14.24 -6.80
CA SER A 102 22.21 15.09 -7.71
C SER A 102 22.38 16.57 -7.35
N GLU A 103 22.21 17.45 -8.33
CA GLU A 103 22.22 18.90 -8.11
C GLU A 103 21.10 19.35 -7.15
N GLU A 104 19.96 18.64 -7.15
CA GLU A 104 18.80 18.93 -6.30
C GLU A 104 19.11 18.82 -4.80
N THR A 105 20.08 17.99 -4.40
CA THR A 105 20.44 17.79 -2.99
C THR A 105 21.75 18.46 -2.60
N SER A 106 22.39 19.19 -3.51
CA SER A 106 23.69 19.83 -3.28
C SER A 106 23.69 20.73 -2.04
N GLU A 107 22.68 21.59 -1.89
CA GLU A 107 22.55 22.48 -0.73
C GLU A 107 22.23 21.74 0.59
N MET A 108 21.49 20.63 0.52
CA MET A 108 21.21 19.79 1.70
C MET A 108 22.48 19.06 2.14
N ARG A 109 23.25 18.55 1.18
CA ARG A 109 24.51 17.86 1.40
C ARG A 109 25.59 18.78 1.97
N GLU A 110 25.65 20.04 1.55
CA GLU A 110 26.59 21.01 2.11
C GLU A 110 26.33 21.29 3.60
N LYS A 111 25.08 21.12 4.05
CA LYS A 111 24.66 21.31 5.45
C LYS A 111 24.70 20.03 6.28
N ALA A 112 24.67 18.87 5.62
CA ALA A 112 24.69 17.56 6.27
C ALA A 112 26.08 17.26 6.86
N THR A 113 26.11 16.66 8.04
CA THR A 113 27.34 16.07 8.57
C THR A 113 27.68 14.78 7.83
N GLN A 114 28.92 14.31 7.95
CA GLN A 114 29.29 13.00 7.38
C GLN A 114 28.45 11.86 8.02
N GLU A 115 28.08 11.99 9.30
CA GLU A 115 27.23 11.02 9.98
C GLU A 115 25.83 10.97 9.38
N ASP A 116 25.25 12.12 9.01
CA ASP A 116 23.94 12.18 8.34
C ASP A 116 23.97 11.48 6.97
N VAL A 117 25.04 11.73 6.20
CA VAL A 117 25.26 11.07 4.89
C VAL A 117 25.41 9.56 5.06
N ASP A 118 26.21 9.12 6.04
CA ASP A 118 26.45 7.69 6.30
C ASP A 118 25.15 6.99 6.75
N ASN A 119 24.36 7.64 7.60
CA ASN A 119 23.06 7.14 8.05
C ASN A 119 22.05 7.06 6.90
N PHE A 120 21.99 8.05 6.03
CA PHE A 120 21.12 8.05 4.84
C PHE A 120 21.46 6.88 3.90
N VAL A 121 22.74 6.67 3.62
CA VAL A 121 23.22 5.54 2.79
C VAL A 121 22.91 4.19 3.45
N LEU A 122 23.14 4.07 4.76
CA LEU A 122 22.84 2.86 5.52
C LEU A 122 21.34 2.55 5.52
N ASN A 123 20.49 3.56 5.74
CA ASN A 123 19.04 3.41 5.71
C ASN A 123 18.57 2.90 4.35
N ALA A 124 19.05 3.50 3.26
CA ALA A 124 18.73 3.07 1.91
C ALA A 124 19.19 1.65 1.57
N ALA A 125 20.32 1.22 2.13
CA ALA A 125 20.81 -0.15 1.96
C ALA A 125 19.99 -1.18 2.75
N THR A 126 19.29 -0.76 3.81
CA THR A 126 18.69 -1.67 4.79
C THR A 126 17.16 -1.67 4.83
N HIS A 127 16.50 -0.70 4.17
CA HIS A 127 15.04 -0.59 4.15
C HIS A 127 14.48 -0.61 2.74
N ASN A 128 13.30 -1.21 2.55
CA ASN A 128 12.45 -0.99 1.39
C ASN A 128 11.62 0.27 1.60
N TYR A 129 11.47 1.09 0.56
CA TYR A 129 10.75 2.36 0.61
C TYR A 129 9.52 2.29 -0.30
N VAL A 130 8.39 2.77 0.21
CA VAL A 130 7.11 2.78 -0.49
C VAL A 130 6.36 4.05 -0.13
N THR A 131 5.51 4.56 -1.02
CA THR A 131 4.72 5.77 -0.76
C THR A 131 3.31 5.60 -1.34
N PRO A 132 2.25 6.12 -0.70
CA PRO A 132 0.93 6.17 -1.31
C PRO A 132 0.88 7.16 -2.50
N ASP A 133 1.82 8.11 -2.56
CA ASP A 133 1.92 9.12 -3.62
C ASP A 133 2.62 8.56 -4.87
N LYS A 134 1.86 8.48 -5.96
CA LYS A 134 2.35 8.02 -7.26
C LYS A 134 3.43 8.93 -7.84
N ASP A 135 3.25 10.25 -7.76
CA ASP A 135 4.14 11.21 -8.39
C ASP A 135 5.47 11.31 -7.63
N GLU A 136 5.44 11.17 -6.30
CA GLU A 136 6.65 11.00 -5.51
C GLU A 136 7.41 9.72 -5.93
N ALA A 137 6.72 8.59 -6.07
CA ALA A 137 7.33 7.35 -6.55
C ALA A 137 7.92 7.48 -7.97
N LYS A 138 7.29 8.28 -8.86
CA LYS A 138 7.85 8.56 -10.20
C LYS A 138 9.16 9.33 -10.11
N SER A 139 9.27 10.31 -9.23
CA SER A 139 10.51 11.07 -9.00
C SER A 139 11.65 10.14 -8.58
N TYR A 140 11.40 9.23 -7.64
CA TYR A 140 12.39 8.21 -7.26
C TYR A 140 12.72 7.22 -8.38
N ALA A 141 11.74 6.85 -9.21
CA ALA A 141 12.00 5.98 -10.37
C ALA A 141 12.94 6.65 -11.38
N LYS A 142 12.74 7.96 -11.65
CA LYS A 142 13.64 8.75 -12.52
C LYS A 142 15.06 8.84 -11.94
N LEU A 143 15.20 8.97 -10.62
CA LEU A 143 16.50 8.94 -9.94
C LEU A 143 17.17 7.55 -10.00
N ALA A 144 16.37 6.48 -9.92
CA ALA A 144 16.87 5.11 -9.99
C ALA A 144 17.37 4.74 -11.40
N ASP A 145 16.66 5.16 -12.44
CA ASP A 145 17.07 5.02 -13.84
C ASP A 145 16.34 6.06 -14.71
N GLY A 146 17.03 7.15 -15.06
CA GLY A 146 16.45 8.23 -15.85
C GLY A 146 16.06 7.82 -17.28
N ASN A 147 16.64 6.75 -17.82
CA ASN A 147 16.32 6.27 -19.16
C ASN A 147 15.15 5.28 -19.16
N HIS A 148 15.06 4.45 -18.12
CA HIS A 148 14.04 3.40 -18.02
C HIS A 148 13.41 3.35 -16.62
N PRO A 149 12.75 4.44 -16.19
CA PRO A 149 12.10 4.47 -14.89
C PRO A 149 10.88 3.53 -14.90
N ALA A 150 10.58 2.94 -13.75
CA ALA A 150 9.47 2.02 -13.58
C ALA A 150 8.85 2.14 -12.19
N LEU A 151 7.53 1.94 -12.13
CA LEU A 151 6.79 1.81 -10.86
C LEU A 151 6.47 0.35 -10.58
N VAL A 152 6.64 -0.03 -9.32
CA VAL A 152 6.07 -1.25 -8.74
C VAL A 152 4.94 -0.84 -7.80
N ARG A 153 3.81 -1.54 -7.87
CA ARG A 153 2.70 -1.40 -6.93
C ARG A 153 2.73 -2.56 -5.94
N VAL A 154 2.45 -2.29 -4.68
CA VAL A 154 2.47 -3.27 -3.59
C VAL A 154 1.27 -3.05 -2.67
N GLY A 155 0.67 -4.15 -2.21
CA GLY A 155 -0.49 -4.12 -1.32
C GLY A 155 -0.04 -4.37 0.10
N LEU A 156 -0.19 -3.36 0.95
CA LEU A 156 0.23 -3.37 2.33
C LEU A 156 -0.96 -2.94 3.19
N GLY A 157 -1.23 -3.70 4.25
CA GLY A 157 -2.14 -3.30 5.33
C GLY A 157 -1.53 -3.65 6.69
N ASP A 158 -2.27 -3.44 7.76
CA ASP A 158 -1.81 -3.50 9.15
C ASP A 158 -1.02 -4.76 9.53
N ASN A 159 -1.27 -5.88 8.86
CA ASN A 159 -0.65 -7.19 9.15
C ASN A 159 0.30 -7.69 8.05
N THR A 160 0.71 -6.84 7.10
CA THR A 160 1.55 -7.28 5.97
C THR A 160 3.05 -7.21 6.30
N VAL A 161 3.53 -6.03 6.66
CA VAL A 161 4.91 -5.74 7.10
C VAL A 161 4.86 -4.54 8.06
N SER A 162 5.87 -4.40 8.92
CA SER A 162 5.96 -3.21 9.78
C SER A 162 6.46 -2.02 8.97
N LEU A 163 5.60 -1.04 8.73
CA LEU A 163 5.96 0.24 8.13
C LEU A 163 6.30 1.27 9.21
N GLU A 164 7.36 2.04 8.99
CA GLU A 164 7.67 3.25 9.75
C GLU A 164 7.74 4.44 8.79
N PRO A 165 7.33 5.66 9.22
CA PRO A 165 7.53 6.86 8.43
C PRO A 165 9.02 7.03 8.09
N ASP A 166 9.32 7.46 6.88
CA ASP A 166 10.69 7.73 6.46
C ASP A 166 11.27 8.92 7.22
N PRO A 167 12.28 8.73 8.11
CA PRO A 167 12.86 9.83 8.85
C PRO A 167 13.66 10.79 7.97
N ASP A 168 14.05 10.35 6.77
CA ASP A 168 14.84 11.16 5.85
C ASP A 168 13.97 12.27 5.19
N LEU A 169 12.63 12.25 5.42
CA LEU A 169 11.66 13.28 5.00
C LEU A 169 11.30 14.29 6.11
N LEU A 170 11.87 14.16 7.32
CA LEU A 170 11.38 14.86 8.53
C LEU A 170 11.68 16.36 8.63
N ASP A 171 12.42 16.96 7.68
CA ASP A 171 12.73 18.40 7.69
C ASP A 171 11.96 19.23 6.63
N VAL A 172 11.06 18.60 5.85
CA VAL A 172 10.39 19.27 4.71
C VAL A 172 8.86 19.37 4.87
N VAL A 173 8.26 18.66 5.84
CA VAL A 173 6.79 18.55 5.93
C VAL A 173 6.31 18.94 7.33
N ASP A 174 5.28 19.79 7.38
CA ASP A 174 4.54 20.11 8.60
C ASP A 174 4.13 18.79 9.29
N PRO A 175 4.38 18.58 10.60
CA PRO A 175 4.00 17.35 11.30
C PRO A 175 2.49 17.01 11.21
N ASP A 176 1.64 17.96 10.81
CA ASP A 176 0.23 17.80 10.53
C ASP A 176 -0.09 17.38 9.07
N ASP A 177 0.88 17.43 8.15
CA ASP A 177 0.72 17.15 6.71
C ASP A 177 1.29 15.77 6.33
N ARG A 178 0.85 14.73 7.07
CA ARG A 178 1.34 13.35 6.93
C ARG A 178 0.80 12.62 5.70
N ASP A 179 -0.05 13.27 4.90
CA ASP A 179 -0.78 12.66 3.78
C ASP A 179 0.10 12.45 2.53
N GLY A 180 1.39 12.83 2.57
CA GLY A 180 2.40 12.58 1.53
C GLY A 180 3.64 11.82 2.01
N MET A 181 3.55 11.09 3.13
CA MET A 181 4.72 10.47 3.73
C MET A 181 5.16 9.21 2.97
N GLY A 182 6.42 9.20 2.54
CA GLY A 182 7.14 7.97 2.28
C GLY A 182 7.23 7.12 3.55
N TYR A 183 7.01 5.81 3.39
CA TYR A 183 7.20 4.81 4.43
C TYR A 183 8.37 3.93 4.07
N ARG A 184 8.95 3.31 5.10
CA ARG A 184 10.00 2.34 4.94
C ARG A 184 9.81 1.12 5.84
N THR A 185 10.46 0.01 5.47
CA THR A 185 10.45 -1.22 6.27
C THR A 185 11.77 -1.97 6.14
N LYS A 186 12.23 -2.59 7.23
CA LYS A 186 13.37 -3.53 7.24
C LYS A 186 12.96 -4.93 6.79
N ASP A 187 11.65 -5.19 6.72
CA ASP A 187 11.12 -6.48 6.32
C ASP A 187 11.19 -6.63 4.80
N SER A 188 11.44 -7.87 4.38
CA SER A 188 11.23 -8.23 2.97
C SER A 188 9.74 -8.30 2.68
N ILE A 189 9.32 -7.79 1.53
CA ILE A 189 7.91 -7.85 1.09
C ILE A 189 7.76 -8.98 0.07
N PRO A 190 7.05 -10.08 0.39
CA PRO A 190 6.90 -11.20 -0.54
C PRO A 190 6.26 -10.81 -1.87
N SER A 191 6.65 -11.44 -2.99
CA SER A 191 6.09 -11.19 -4.33
C SER A 191 4.57 -11.34 -4.40
N LYS A 192 3.98 -12.15 -3.52
CA LYS A 192 2.53 -12.32 -3.39
C LYS A 192 1.79 -11.02 -2.97
N TYR A 193 2.50 -9.99 -2.50
CA TYR A 193 1.92 -8.66 -2.25
C TYR A 193 2.26 -7.66 -3.35
N VAL A 194 3.03 -8.05 -4.35
CA VAL A 194 3.39 -7.20 -5.48
C VAL A 194 2.34 -7.34 -6.58
N PHE A 195 1.82 -6.21 -7.05
CA PHE A 195 0.82 -6.20 -8.10
C PHE A 195 1.45 -6.61 -9.43
N SER A 196 0.78 -7.50 -10.14
CA SER A 196 1.05 -7.75 -11.55
C SER A 196 0.44 -6.65 -12.42
N SER A 197 0.79 -6.64 -13.71
CA SER A 197 0.01 -5.89 -14.70
C SER A 197 -1.45 -6.36 -14.64
N LYS A 198 -2.39 -5.43 -14.86
CA LYS A 198 -3.83 -5.74 -14.93
C LYS A 198 -4.05 -6.80 -16.00
N SER A 199 -4.44 -8.01 -15.60
CA SER A 199 -4.77 -9.07 -16.56
C SER A 199 -6.13 -8.76 -17.17
N LYS A 200 -6.20 -8.64 -18.51
CA LYS A 200 -7.48 -8.52 -19.23
C LYS A 200 -8.30 -9.81 -19.20
N ASP A 201 -7.68 -10.91 -18.80
CA ASP A 201 -8.31 -12.22 -18.73
C ASP A 201 -8.33 -12.69 -17.27
N LEU A 202 -9.52 -12.60 -16.68
CA LEU A 202 -9.83 -13.12 -15.34
C LEU A 202 -10.21 -14.62 -15.38
N SER A 203 -10.50 -15.17 -16.56
CA SER A 203 -10.90 -16.57 -16.72
C SER A 203 -9.73 -17.55 -16.56
N ASN A 204 -8.50 -17.03 -16.73
CA ASN A 204 -7.24 -17.72 -16.48
C ASN A 204 -6.53 -17.15 -15.24
N LEU A 205 -7.26 -16.82 -14.17
CA LEU A 205 -6.70 -16.62 -12.83
C LEU A 205 -6.14 -17.96 -12.30
N ASP A 206 -5.11 -18.44 -12.97
CA ASP A 206 -4.45 -19.71 -12.74
C ASP A 206 -3.50 -19.52 -11.55
N GLY A 207 -4.04 -19.50 -10.33
CA GLY A 207 -3.37 -19.62 -9.03
C GLY A 207 -2.26 -18.62 -8.64
N ASN A 208 -1.76 -17.80 -9.58
CA ASN A 208 -0.57 -16.96 -9.43
C ASN A 208 -0.87 -15.46 -9.32
N VAL A 209 -2.06 -15.01 -9.73
CA VAL A 209 -2.51 -13.68 -9.31
C VAL A 209 -2.88 -13.81 -7.84
N SER A 210 -2.08 -13.14 -7.02
CA SER A 210 -1.92 -13.53 -5.63
C SER A 210 -3.23 -13.46 -4.85
N ASN A 211 -3.69 -14.63 -4.41
CA ASN A 211 -4.73 -14.78 -3.39
C ASN A 211 -4.48 -13.87 -2.17
N SER A 212 -3.22 -13.51 -1.86
CA SER A 212 -2.92 -12.63 -0.73
C SER A 212 -3.35 -11.18 -0.96
N LEU A 213 -3.23 -10.62 -2.16
CA LEU A 213 -3.73 -9.27 -2.46
C LEU A 213 -5.25 -9.22 -2.40
N TYR A 214 -5.92 -10.23 -2.97
CA TYR A 214 -7.38 -10.35 -2.91
C TYR A 214 -7.87 -10.57 -1.48
N SER A 215 -7.20 -11.43 -0.71
CA SER A 215 -7.55 -11.64 0.70
C SER A 215 -7.32 -10.39 1.53
N LEU A 216 -6.24 -9.64 1.29
CA LEU A 216 -5.98 -8.36 1.93
C LEU A 216 -7.10 -7.37 1.61
N PHE A 217 -7.39 -7.16 0.32
CA PHE A 217 -8.45 -6.25 -0.10
C PHE A 217 -9.82 -6.63 0.46
N GLN A 218 -10.18 -7.92 0.42
CA GLN A 218 -11.42 -8.42 1.02
C GLN A 218 -11.48 -8.13 2.52
N THR A 219 -10.38 -8.40 3.24
CA THR A 219 -10.30 -8.18 4.69
C THR A 219 -10.51 -6.70 5.01
N GLU A 220 -9.85 -5.79 4.27
CA GLU A 220 -10.01 -4.35 4.52
C GLU A 220 -11.38 -3.82 4.10
N LEU A 221 -11.99 -4.37 3.06
CA LEU A 221 -13.38 -4.07 2.72
C LEU A 221 -14.33 -4.49 3.85
N GLU A 222 -14.16 -5.70 4.39
CA GLU A 222 -14.98 -6.22 5.49
C GLU A 222 -14.81 -5.39 6.78
N ASN A 223 -13.57 -4.97 7.10
CA ASN A 223 -13.28 -4.03 8.19
C ASN A 223 -14.02 -2.70 8.03
N ASN A 224 -14.26 -2.27 6.78
CA ASN A 224 -14.99 -1.07 6.42
C ASN A 224 -16.49 -1.31 6.16
N GLY A 225 -17.02 -2.47 6.54
CA GLY A 225 -18.45 -2.80 6.45
C GLY A 225 -18.93 -3.16 5.03
N ILE A 226 -18.02 -3.39 4.09
CA ILE A 226 -18.32 -3.84 2.73
C ILE A 226 -18.11 -5.35 2.65
N THR A 227 -19.20 -6.10 2.51
CA THR A 227 -19.12 -7.55 2.26
C THR A 227 -19.00 -7.81 0.76
N VAL A 228 -18.06 -8.66 0.38
CA VAL A 228 -17.85 -9.10 -1.00
C VAL A 228 -17.60 -10.61 -1.00
N SER A 229 -18.14 -11.34 -1.99
CA SER A 229 -17.90 -12.78 -2.10
C SER A 229 -16.46 -13.04 -2.52
N LYS A 230 -15.89 -14.20 -2.16
CA LYS A 230 -14.53 -14.56 -2.56
C LYS A 230 -14.38 -14.62 -4.08
N GLU A 231 -15.47 -14.96 -4.77
CA GLU A 231 -15.57 -15.06 -6.22
C GLU A 231 -15.58 -13.68 -6.88
N ASP A 232 -16.16 -12.66 -6.24
CA ASP A 232 -16.30 -11.30 -6.80
C ASP A 232 -15.10 -10.38 -6.48
N VAL A 233 -14.35 -10.66 -5.40
CA VAL A 233 -13.19 -9.85 -4.99
C VAL A 233 -12.19 -9.60 -6.12
N PRO A 234 -11.76 -10.60 -6.93
CA PRO A 234 -10.79 -10.37 -8.00
C PRO A 234 -11.29 -9.40 -9.07
N PHE A 235 -12.58 -9.46 -9.41
CA PHE A 235 -13.21 -8.58 -10.38
C PHE A 235 -13.32 -7.16 -9.82
N LEU A 236 -13.82 -7.02 -8.59
CA LEU A 236 -13.93 -5.73 -7.91
C LEU A 236 -12.56 -5.05 -7.79
N PHE A 237 -11.53 -5.80 -7.40
CA PHE A 237 -10.15 -5.31 -7.30
C PHE A 237 -9.56 -4.87 -8.64
N GLN A 238 -9.96 -5.48 -9.75
CA GLN A 238 -9.54 -5.03 -11.08
C GLN A 238 -10.32 -3.81 -11.58
N GLU A 239 -11.60 -3.68 -11.23
CA GLU A 239 -12.43 -2.54 -11.65
C GLU A 239 -11.98 -1.23 -11.01
N VAL A 240 -11.50 -1.28 -9.76
CA VAL A 240 -11.04 -0.08 -9.04
C VAL A 240 -9.62 0.34 -9.43
N GLN A 241 -8.84 -0.56 -10.05
CA GLN A 241 -7.52 -0.26 -10.59
C GLN A 241 -7.63 0.68 -11.79
N SER A 242 -6.97 1.84 -11.68
CA SER A 242 -6.81 2.75 -12.82
C SER A 242 -5.81 2.19 -13.83
N ASP A 243 -6.13 2.34 -15.12
CA ASP A 243 -5.24 1.92 -16.21
C ASP A 243 -3.94 2.75 -16.24
N SER A 244 -3.95 3.96 -15.67
CA SER A 244 -2.80 4.86 -15.68
C SER A 244 -1.80 4.62 -14.55
N GLU A 245 -2.05 3.71 -13.62
CA GLU A 245 -1.23 3.58 -12.40
C GLU A 245 0.23 3.16 -12.64
N ASN A 246 0.55 2.65 -13.84
CA ASN A 246 1.92 2.34 -14.25
C ASN A 246 2.53 3.36 -15.22
N ASP A 247 1.77 4.38 -15.61
CA ASP A 247 2.18 5.34 -16.62
C ASP A 247 3.17 6.35 -16.04
N PHE A 248 4.27 6.53 -16.76
CA PHE A 248 5.07 7.74 -16.70
C PHE A 248 4.50 8.65 -17.77
N ASP A 249 4.16 9.88 -17.41
CA ASP A 249 3.75 10.86 -18.40
C ASP A 249 4.83 10.92 -19.47
N SER A 250 4.47 10.58 -20.71
CA SER A 250 5.40 10.63 -21.81
C SER A 250 5.73 12.09 -22.06
N GLU A 251 6.79 12.60 -21.45
CA GLU A 251 7.45 13.82 -21.89
C GLU A 251 8.10 13.54 -23.25
N ASN A 252 7.27 13.41 -24.28
CA ASN A 252 7.63 13.49 -25.69
C ASN A 252 6.34 13.71 -26.50
N GLY A 253 5.67 14.81 -26.21
CA GLY A 253 4.77 15.44 -27.17
C GLY A 253 5.58 16.01 -28.33
N SER A 254 5.82 15.18 -29.35
CA SER A 254 5.89 15.59 -30.76
C SER A 254 6.67 16.88 -31.07
N VAL A 255 8.00 16.76 -31.20
CA VAL A 255 8.70 17.51 -32.26
C VAL A 255 8.78 16.57 -33.45
N PHE A 256 7.86 16.71 -34.42
CA PHE A 256 8.09 16.58 -35.88
C PHE A 256 6.75 16.45 -36.64
N ALA A 257 6.39 17.51 -37.39
CA ALA A 257 5.73 17.57 -38.71
C ALA A 257 5.12 18.98 -38.84
N HIS A 258 5.39 19.85 -39.81
CA HIS A 258 6.08 19.80 -41.10
C HIS A 258 6.88 21.10 -41.32
#